data_AF-A0A940T9C5-F1
#
_entry.id   AF-A0A940T9C5-F1
#
_cell.length_a   1.000
_cell.length_b   1.000
_cell.length_c   1.000
_cell.angle_alpha   90.00
_cell.angle_beta   90.00
_cell.angle_gamma   90.00
#
_symmetry.space_group_name_H-M   'P 1'
#
loop_
_entity.id
_entity.type
_entity.pdbx_description
1 polymer ?
#
loop_
_entity_poly.entity_id
_entity_poly.type
_entity_poly.pdbx_seq_one_letter_code
_entity_poly.pdbx_strand_id
1 'polypeptide(L)' 'FDPDNMTQLNKGDAVISGHTHLYRCEEKDGIYIVNTGSVSLPKGGNPKTYVIYDNGSFFVKDMNGNVLSEMGII' A
#
# COMPACT_ATOMS: atom_id res chain seq x y z
N PHE A 1 -9.87 -6.40 -7.10
CA PHE A 1 -9.59 -6.13 -5.68
C PHE A 1 -10.72 -5.27 -5.18
N ASP A 2 -11.58 -5.85 -4.35
CA ASP A 2 -12.67 -5.12 -3.70
C ASP A 2 -12.30 -5.04 -2.21
N PRO A 3 -11.75 -3.91 -1.74
CA PRO A 3 -11.36 -3.74 -0.35
C PRO A 3 -12.55 -3.77 0.62
N ASP A 4 -13.79 -3.77 0.11
CA ASP A 4 -15.00 -3.86 0.92
C ASP A 4 -15.57 -5.29 0.97
N ASN A 5 -15.03 -6.22 0.18
CA ASN A 5 -15.46 -7.62 0.14
C ASN A 5 -14.28 -8.61 0.20
N MET A 6 -13.65 -8.65 1.38
CA MET A 6 -12.39 -9.37 1.66
C MET A 6 -12.64 -10.72 2.36
N THR A 7 -13.62 -11.48 1.89
CA THR A 7 -14.19 -12.66 2.59
C THR A 7 -13.24 -13.87 2.75
N GLN A 8 -12.04 -13.84 2.18
CA GLN A 8 -11.05 -14.94 2.28
C GLN A 8 -9.78 -14.56 3.06
N LEU A 9 -9.76 -13.39 3.71
CA LEU A 9 -8.57 -12.91 4.42
C LEU A 9 -8.76 -13.00 5.93
N ASN A 10 -7.68 -13.34 6.61
CA ASN A 10 -7.60 -13.42 8.06
C ASN A 10 -6.84 -12.22 8.61
N LYS A 11 -7.11 -11.87 9.86
CA LYS A 11 -6.34 -10.86 10.59
C LYS A 11 -4.84 -11.19 10.51
N GLY A 12 -4.04 -10.20 10.14
CA GLY A 12 -2.62 -10.34 9.89
C GLY A 12 -2.26 -10.43 8.41
N ASP A 13 -3.21 -10.79 7.53
CA ASP A 13 -2.95 -10.87 6.10
C ASP A 13 -2.70 -9.48 5.50
N ALA A 14 -1.79 -9.42 4.54
CA ALA A 14 -1.52 -8.21 3.77
C ALA A 14 -1.90 -8.41 2.30
N VAL A 15 -2.61 -7.44 1.73
CA VAL A 15 -2.91 -7.40 0.30
C VAL A 15 -2.17 -6.25 -0.35
N ILE A 16 -1.29 -6.61 -1.28
CA ILE A 16 -0.55 -5.67 -2.11
C ILE A 16 -1.18 -5.62 -3.50
N SER A 17 -1.53 -4.42 -3.94
CA SER A 17 -2.25 -4.18 -5.19
C SER A 17 -1.68 -2.98 -5.96
N GLY A 18 -2.16 -2.81 -7.19
CA GLY A 18 -1.86 -1.66 -8.06
C GLY A 18 -3.11 -1.21 -8.81
N HIS A 19 -3.01 -1.04 -10.13
CA HIS A 19 -4.11 -0.77 -11.07
C HIS A 19 -4.78 0.62 -10.98
N THR A 20 -5.09 1.12 -9.79
CA THR A 20 -5.76 2.42 -9.60
C THR A 20 -4.84 3.62 -9.83
N HIS A 21 -3.53 3.40 -9.70
CA HIS A 21 -2.48 4.42 -9.71
C HIS A 21 -2.58 5.42 -8.53
N LEU A 22 -3.28 5.04 -7.47
CA LEU A 22 -3.36 5.76 -6.19
C LEU A 22 -2.68 4.91 -5.14
N TYR A 23 -1.66 5.45 -4.46
CA TYR A 23 -1.04 4.70 -3.38
C TYR A 23 -1.97 4.64 -2.17
N ARG A 24 -1.84 3.58 -1.38
CA ARG A 24 -2.55 3.36 -0.12
C ARG A 24 -1.69 2.50 0.79
N CYS A 25 -1.71 2.78 2.08
CA CYS A 25 -1.04 1.99 3.11
C CYS A 25 -1.83 2.16 4.41
N GLU A 26 -2.73 1.23 4.70
CA GLU A 26 -3.62 1.30 5.85
C GLU A 26 -3.99 -0.10 6.37
N GLU A 27 -4.38 -0.18 7.64
CA GLU A 27 -4.96 -1.38 8.23
C GLU A 27 -6.47 -1.20 8.35
N LYS A 28 -7.23 -2.22 7.94
CA LYS A 28 -8.69 -2.25 8.03
C LYS A 28 -9.13 -3.63 8.50
N ASP A 29 -9.81 -3.68 9.64
CA ASP A 29 -10.37 -4.91 10.23
C ASP A 29 -9.32 -6.02 10.49
N GLY A 30 -8.09 -5.63 10.78
CA GLY A 30 -6.93 -6.50 10.98
C GLY A 30 -6.26 -6.95 9.68
N ILE A 31 -6.69 -6.45 8.52
CA ILE A 31 -6.08 -6.73 7.22
C ILE A 31 -5.26 -5.51 6.79
N TYR A 32 -4.02 -5.75 6.38
CA TYR A 32 -3.15 -4.69 5.87
C TYR A 32 -3.39 -4.48 4.37
N ILE A 33 -3.77 -3.28 3.98
CA ILE A 33 -4.09 -2.92 2.59
C ILE A 33 -3.01 -1.99 2.06
N VAL A 34 -2.31 -2.46 1.04
CA VAL A 34 -1.25 -1.73 0.36
C VAL A 34 -1.60 -1.58 -1.13
N ASN A 35 -1.61 -0.35 -1.62
CA ASN A 35 -1.57 -0.06 -3.05
C ASN A 35 -0.27 0.68 -3.36
N THR A 36 0.50 0.16 -4.31
CA THR A 36 1.82 0.73 -4.65
C THR A 36 1.74 2.06 -5.37
N GLY A 37 0.55 2.47 -5.83
CA GLY A 37 0.35 3.63 -6.67
C GLY A 37 0.90 3.38 -8.07
N SER A 38 1.75 4.28 -8.56
CA SER A 38 2.33 4.13 -9.90
C SER A 38 3.68 4.82 -10.01
N VAL A 39 4.65 4.12 -10.60
CA VAL A 39 5.97 4.68 -10.94
C VAL A 39 5.93 5.51 -12.23
N SER A 40 4.87 5.39 -13.04
CA SER A 40 4.80 6.00 -14.38
C SER A 40 3.64 6.98 -14.54
N LEU A 41 2.46 6.66 -14.03
CA LEU A 41 1.21 7.38 -14.30
C LEU A 41 0.40 7.65 -13.02
N PRO A 42 0.93 8.37 -12.01
CA PRO A 42 0.20 8.60 -10.76
C PRO A 42 -1.08 9.41 -10.99
N LYS A 43 -2.09 9.17 -10.16
CA LYS A 43 -3.38 9.88 -10.19
C LYS A 43 -3.65 10.60 -8.87
N GLY A 44 -4.68 11.45 -8.84
CA GLY A 44 -5.15 12.11 -7.61
C GLY A 44 -4.21 13.17 -7.05
N GLY A 45 -3.25 13.67 -7.84
CA GLY A 45 -2.22 14.60 -7.37
C GLY A 45 -1.08 13.93 -6.61
N ASN A 46 -1.08 12.60 -6.50
CA ASN A 46 -0.01 11.86 -5.84
C ASN A 46 1.31 11.94 -6.64
N PRO A 47 2.47 11.89 -5.96
CA PRO A 47 3.74 11.68 -6.64
C PRO A 47 3.82 10.26 -7.24
N LYS A 48 4.86 10.02 -8.04
CA LYS A 48 5.23 8.66 -8.44
C LYS A 48 5.72 7.90 -7.21
N THR A 49 5.20 6.69 -7.02
CA THR A 49 5.47 5.90 -5.81
C THR A 49 5.86 4.46 -6.11
N TYR A 50 6.60 3.88 -5.15
CA TYR A 50 6.82 2.45 -5.01
C TYR A 50 6.70 2.05 -3.54
N VAL A 51 6.69 0.75 -3.26
CA VAL A 51 6.62 0.22 -1.89
C VAL A 51 7.82 -0.68 -1.62
N ILE A 52 8.38 -0.54 -0.42
CA ILE A 52 9.35 -1.48 0.16
C ILE A 52 8.68 -2.18 1.34
N TYR A 53 8.88 -3.49 1.45
CA TYR A 53 8.61 -4.22 2.68
C TYR A 53 9.93 -4.65 3.29
N ASP A 54 10.22 -4.17 4.50
CA ASP A 54 11.46 -4.47 5.22
C ASP A 54 11.18 -4.60 6.71
N ASN A 55 11.72 -5.65 7.34
CA ASN A 55 11.59 -5.95 8.78
C ASN A 55 10.17 -5.74 9.36
N GLY A 56 9.15 -6.30 8.70
CA GLY A 56 7.78 -6.20 9.20
C GLY A 56 7.12 -4.85 8.95
N SER A 57 7.65 -3.99 8.08
CA SER A 57 7.07 -2.68 7.80
C SER A 57 6.96 -2.41 6.30
N PHE A 58 5.82 -1.88 5.89
CA PHE A 58 5.59 -1.35 4.55
C PHE A 58 5.94 0.14 4.51
N PHE A 59 6.74 0.54 3.51
CA PHE A 59 7.13 1.91 3.26
C PHE A 59 6.68 2.32 1.86
N VAL A 60 5.73 3.26 1.75
CA VAL A 60 5.44 3.93 0.48
C VAL A 60 6.47 5.04 0.32
N LYS A 61 7.22 5.01 -0.78
CA LYS A 61 8.27 5.98 -1.07
C LYS A 61 8.04 6.68 -2.40
N ASP A 62 8.49 7.93 -2.49
CA ASP A 62 8.62 8.62 -3.78
C ASP A 62 9.88 8.15 -4.52
N MET A 63 10.04 8.59 -5.78
CA MET A 63 11.20 8.20 -6.62
C MET A 63 12.54 8.75 -6.14
N ASN A 64 12.56 9.69 -5.19
CA ASN A 64 13.78 10.19 -4.54
C ASN A 64 14.11 9.39 -3.26
N GLY A 65 13.26 8.44 -2.87
CA GLY A 65 13.44 7.63 -1.66
C GLY A 65 12.83 8.25 -0.40
N ASN A 66 12.11 9.36 -0.49
CA ASN A 66 11.43 9.95 0.66
C ASN A 66 10.26 9.06 1.07
N VAL A 67 10.11 8.83 2.38
CA VAL A 67 8.98 8.07 2.93
C VAL A 67 7.74 8.96 2.95
N LEU A 68 6.69 8.52 2.25
CA LEU A 68 5.38 9.19 2.21
C LEU A 68 4.40 8.56 3.21
N SER A 69 4.56 7.27 3.48
CA SER A 69 3.75 6.52 4.44
C SER A 69 4.53 5.32 4.94
N GLU A 70 4.34 4.98 6.21
CA GLU A 70 4.93 3.81 6.86
C GLU A 70 3.86 3.08 7.67
N MET A 71 3.86 1.76 7.60
CA MET A 71 2.96 0.92 8.40
C MET A 71 3.67 -0.37 8.80
N GLY A 72 3.89 -0.53 10.11
CA GLY A 72 4.35 -1.78 10.69
C GLY A 72 3.22 -2.81 10.74
N ILE A 73 3.55 -4.07 10.54
CA ILE A 73 2.66 -5.21 10.74
C ILE A 73 3.13 -6.03 11.95
N ILE A 74 2.16 -6.45 12.77
CA ILE A 74 2.35 -7.15 14.05
C ILE A 74 2.37 -8.67 13.85
#